data_AF-A0A7V6FFJ6-F1
#
_entry.id   AF-A0A7V6FFJ6-F1
#
_cell.length_a   1.000
_cell.length_b   1.000
_cell.length_c   1.000
_cell.angle_alpha   90.00
_cell.angle_beta   90.00
_cell.angle_gamma   90.00
#
_symmetry.space_group_name_H-M   'P 1'
#
loop_
_entity.id
_entity.type
_entity.pdbx_description
1 polymer ?
#
loop_
_entity_poly.entity_id
_entity_poly.type
_entity_poly.pdbx_seq_one_letter_code
_entity_poly.pdbx_strand_id
1 'polypeptide(L)'
;MILATGTMFADALAVGPLASALDAPILLTPSHSLLPDTLAEIKRLGATEVLLIGATNAISQSVEDELVSQGLMITRIGGVDRFQTAVLINQYLRELVPASSTAYLVFHDAFPDALSIAGYAGETSSPILYSYSDLLGHWTRNYLIEQAITDVVIVGGRVLPQVSQELSSLGITVRTLAGADRYETNRLVNETFYPQNRGVVLAKGFDFPDALVAGQFGVKRATATVLVRETGFDEEQKSYIKTYTGDNNYQIGGISGFDPVKQLRRPIIRILLDPGHGAYANASPVVSGYYEGHQVFYLAMALKNYLQSTYDYVEVATTRQVVTDDPDLPVRGMMGEGYDLFFSLHTNALPGYPGKRGSLIFDMAIQPYLEENPDPAKPNPELARRLVAASAALMGHPNEGVKYAYWNMVRGNVPGNEAFWSDSPAGFAGFWNEYGVMRNSRAKHAMLIEMGYHTNYNDATFFMYNIESMARTLGDTLALYYELPRQ
;
A
#
# COMPACT_ATOMS: atom_id res chain seq x y z
N MET A 1 -12.59 21.38 -25.94
CA MET A 1 -12.43 20.05 -25.28
C MET A 1 -12.15 19.01 -26.36
N ILE A 2 -11.75 17.80 -25.98
CA ILE A 2 -11.52 16.69 -26.92
C ILE A 2 -12.55 15.60 -26.67
N LEU A 3 -13.14 15.07 -27.74
CA LEU A 3 -14.05 13.93 -27.67
C LEU A 3 -13.50 12.78 -28.52
N ALA A 4 -13.28 11.65 -27.86
CA ALA A 4 -12.80 10.41 -28.48
C ALA A 4 -13.80 9.28 -28.24
N THR A 5 -13.67 8.19 -29.00
CA THR A 5 -14.51 7.01 -28.76
C THR A 5 -14.00 6.22 -27.56
N GLY A 6 -14.92 5.84 -26.66
CA GLY A 6 -14.65 4.94 -25.54
C GLY A 6 -14.68 3.46 -25.92
N THR A 7 -15.01 3.12 -27.17
CA THR A 7 -15.18 1.73 -27.64
C THR A 7 -14.09 1.29 -28.61
N MET A 8 -13.32 2.22 -29.20
CA MET A 8 -12.20 1.90 -30.08
C MET A 8 -10.97 2.73 -29.71
N PHE A 9 -9.95 2.09 -29.11
CA PHE A 9 -8.81 2.80 -28.55
C PHE A 9 -7.90 3.46 -29.60
N ALA A 10 -7.80 2.89 -30.80
CA ALA A 10 -6.68 3.15 -31.71
C ALA A 10 -6.49 4.62 -32.10
N ASP A 11 -7.56 5.39 -32.24
CA ASP A 11 -7.46 6.81 -32.58
C ASP A 11 -7.20 7.68 -31.33
N ALA A 12 -7.61 7.22 -30.16
CA ALA A 12 -7.57 7.99 -28.92
C ALA A 12 -6.20 7.97 -28.21
N LEU A 13 -5.41 6.90 -28.34
CA LEU A 13 -4.18 6.76 -27.53
C LEU A 13 -3.08 7.77 -27.89
N ALA A 14 -3.07 8.27 -29.13
CA ALA A 14 -2.11 9.28 -29.57
C ALA A 14 -2.51 10.71 -29.16
N VAL A 15 -3.70 10.90 -28.56
CA VAL A 15 -4.24 12.25 -28.28
C VAL A 15 -3.64 12.90 -27.04
N GLY A 16 -2.99 12.14 -26.15
CA GLY A 16 -2.45 12.65 -24.89
C GLY A 16 -1.62 13.93 -25.07
N PRO A 17 -0.58 13.93 -25.90
CA PRO A 17 0.20 15.14 -26.20
C PRO A 17 -0.62 16.36 -26.62
N LEU A 18 -1.61 16.15 -27.50
CA LEU A 18 -2.49 17.22 -27.96
C LEU A 18 -3.44 17.73 -26.87
N ALA A 19 -4.01 16.82 -26.08
CA ALA A 19 -4.85 17.17 -24.94
C ALA A 19 -4.10 18.02 -23.92
N SER A 20 -2.85 17.66 -23.62
CA SER A 20 -1.96 18.41 -22.72
C SER A 20 -1.67 19.80 -23.26
N ALA A 21 -1.29 19.91 -24.54
CA ALA A 21 -0.97 21.19 -25.18
C ALA A 21 -2.15 22.16 -25.23
N LEU A 22 -3.37 21.65 -25.38
CA LEU A 22 -4.61 22.43 -25.39
C LEU A 22 -5.16 22.72 -23.98
N ASP A 23 -4.56 22.16 -22.93
CA ASP A 23 -5.13 22.10 -21.57
C ASP A 23 -6.58 21.57 -21.55
N ALA A 24 -6.90 20.67 -22.49
CA ALA A 24 -8.27 20.25 -22.78
C ALA A 24 -8.58 18.88 -22.17
N PRO A 25 -9.74 18.70 -21.49
CA PRO A 25 -10.16 17.39 -21.04
C PRO A 25 -10.51 16.48 -22.22
N ILE A 26 -10.22 15.19 -22.08
CA ILE A 26 -10.69 14.12 -22.97
C ILE A 26 -11.99 13.57 -22.39
N LEU A 27 -13.08 13.69 -23.15
CA LEU A 27 -14.34 13.02 -22.88
C LEU A 27 -14.50 11.84 -23.82
N LEU A 28 -15.33 10.88 -23.41
CA LEU A 28 -15.58 9.65 -24.16
C LEU A 28 -17.04 9.54 -24.61
N THR A 29 -17.23 8.95 -25.78
CA THR A 29 -18.55 8.60 -26.31
C THR A 29 -18.53 7.24 -27.00
N PRO A 30 -19.62 6.47 -27.00
CA PRO A 30 -19.80 5.38 -27.95
C PRO A 30 -19.79 5.90 -29.40
N SER A 31 -19.44 5.04 -30.35
CA SER A 31 -19.31 5.42 -31.77
C SER A 31 -20.60 5.96 -32.41
N HIS A 32 -21.77 5.51 -31.95
CA HIS A 32 -23.07 5.78 -32.60
C HIS A 32 -24.07 6.56 -31.74
N SER A 33 -23.68 7.01 -30.55
CA SER A 33 -24.58 7.73 -29.65
C SER A 33 -23.80 8.63 -28.71
N LEU A 34 -24.25 9.86 -28.51
CA LEU A 34 -23.74 10.74 -27.46
C LEU A 34 -24.39 10.38 -26.13
N LEU A 35 -23.60 10.04 -25.11
CA LEU A 35 -24.16 9.72 -23.79
C LEU A 35 -24.70 10.99 -23.11
N PRO A 36 -25.84 10.90 -22.38
CA PRO A 36 -26.36 12.01 -21.61
C PRO A 36 -25.37 12.60 -20.60
N ASP A 37 -24.58 11.74 -19.94
CA ASP A 37 -23.56 12.16 -18.97
C ASP A 37 -22.41 12.91 -19.65
N THR A 38 -21.97 12.44 -20.82
CA THR A 38 -20.98 13.15 -21.64
C THR A 38 -21.51 14.51 -22.05
N LEU A 39 -22.75 14.60 -22.55
CA LEU A 39 -23.37 15.87 -22.92
C LEU A 39 -23.53 16.81 -21.71
N ALA A 40 -23.91 16.28 -20.55
CA ALA A 40 -24.02 17.05 -19.32
C ALA A 40 -22.65 17.63 -18.92
N GLU A 41 -21.57 16.85 -19.05
CA GLU A 41 -20.23 17.31 -18.75
C GLU A 41 -19.73 18.37 -19.75
N ILE A 42 -20.04 18.22 -21.04
CA ILE A 42 -19.78 19.25 -22.06
C ILE A 42 -20.41 20.58 -21.67
N LYS A 43 -21.68 20.54 -21.24
CA LYS A 43 -22.42 21.73 -20.77
C LYS A 43 -21.83 22.30 -19.48
N ARG A 44 -21.47 21.45 -18.52
CA ARG A 44 -20.86 21.86 -17.25
C ARG A 44 -19.52 22.56 -17.46
N LEU A 45 -18.72 22.09 -18.41
CA LEU A 45 -17.45 22.70 -18.80
C LEU A 45 -17.63 24.04 -19.55
N GLY A 46 -18.84 24.34 -20.02
CA GLY A 46 -19.10 25.52 -20.86
C GLY A 46 -18.35 25.46 -22.19
N ALA A 47 -18.12 24.26 -22.72
CA ALA A 47 -17.35 24.09 -23.95
C ALA A 47 -18.10 24.70 -25.15
N THR A 48 -17.39 25.46 -25.97
CA THR A 48 -17.88 26.01 -27.25
C THR A 48 -17.29 25.29 -28.46
N GLU A 49 -16.15 24.63 -28.26
CA GLU A 49 -15.39 23.93 -29.29
C GLU A 49 -15.11 22.47 -28.87
N VAL A 50 -15.31 21.57 -29.83
CA VAL A 50 -15.07 20.14 -29.69
C VAL A 50 -14.12 19.68 -30.79
N LEU A 51 -13.01 19.09 -30.37
CA LEU A 51 -12.14 18.35 -31.26
C LEU A 51 -12.54 16.87 -31.27
N LEU A 52 -13.17 16.41 -32.35
CA LEU A 52 -13.52 15.02 -32.56
C LEU A 52 -12.30 14.23 -33.06
N ILE A 53 -11.96 13.15 -32.36
CA ILE A 53 -10.83 12.30 -32.70
C ILE A 53 -11.33 11.01 -33.35
N GLY A 54 -10.84 10.76 -34.56
CA GLY A 54 -11.20 9.63 -35.40
C GLY A 54 -12.15 10.00 -36.54
N ALA A 55 -12.16 9.17 -37.58
CA ALA A 55 -13.07 9.32 -38.71
C ALA A 55 -14.51 8.91 -38.34
N THR A 56 -15.43 8.93 -39.30
CA THR A 56 -16.86 8.66 -39.05
C THR A 56 -17.17 7.22 -38.66
N ASN A 57 -16.24 6.29 -38.87
CA ASN A 57 -16.31 4.93 -38.30
C ASN A 57 -16.01 4.91 -36.79
N ALA A 58 -15.22 5.85 -36.29
CA ALA A 58 -14.88 5.99 -34.87
C ALA A 58 -15.95 6.74 -34.09
N ILE A 59 -16.34 7.90 -34.60
CA ILE A 59 -17.44 8.72 -34.08
C ILE A 59 -18.31 9.10 -35.26
N SER A 60 -19.50 8.52 -35.34
CA SER A 60 -20.43 8.68 -36.45
C SER A 60 -20.83 10.13 -36.71
N GLN A 61 -21.27 10.39 -37.95
CA GLN A 61 -21.78 11.69 -38.35
C GLN A 61 -22.98 12.12 -37.49
N SER A 62 -23.83 11.19 -37.07
CA SER A 62 -24.98 11.51 -36.21
C SER A 62 -24.57 12.07 -34.85
N VAL A 63 -23.46 11.60 -34.27
CA VAL A 63 -22.93 12.16 -33.01
C VAL A 63 -22.39 13.57 -33.24
N GLU A 64 -21.71 13.81 -34.36
CA GLU A 64 -21.26 15.15 -34.75
C GLU A 64 -22.43 16.12 -34.96
N ASP A 65 -23.46 15.69 -35.70
CA ASP A 65 -24.66 16.49 -35.95
C ASP A 65 -25.41 16.81 -34.65
N GLU A 66 -25.46 15.85 -33.71
CA GLU A 66 -26.02 16.07 -32.37
C GLU A 66 -25.23 17.15 -31.61
N LEU A 67 -23.90 17.11 -31.62
CA LEU A 67 -23.06 18.13 -30.99
C LEU A 67 -23.25 19.51 -31.63
N VAL A 68 -23.31 19.59 -32.97
CA VAL A 68 -23.60 20.83 -33.71
C VAL A 68 -24.97 21.39 -33.32
N SER A 69 -25.99 20.52 -33.15
CA SER A 69 -27.32 20.95 -32.71
C SER A 69 -27.33 21.57 -31.30
N GLN A 70 -26.32 21.27 -30.48
CA GLN A 70 -26.11 21.89 -29.16
C GLN A 70 -25.37 23.24 -29.26
N GLY A 71 -25.05 23.72 -30.46
CA GLY A 71 -24.35 24.98 -30.70
C GLY A 71 -22.84 24.89 -30.59
N LEU A 72 -22.27 23.68 -30.68
CA LEU A 72 -20.82 23.45 -30.59
C LEU A 72 -20.16 23.59 -31.95
N MET A 73 -18.99 24.24 -31.99
CA MET A 73 -18.12 24.25 -33.17
C MET A 73 -17.27 22.97 -33.16
N ILE A 74 -17.29 22.24 -34.28
CA ILE A 74 -16.64 20.94 -34.38
C ILE A 74 -15.46 21.02 -35.34
N THR A 75 -14.30 20.53 -34.87
CA THR A 75 -13.15 20.20 -35.71
C THR A 75 -12.93 18.70 -35.60
N ARG A 76 -12.81 18.00 -36.74
CA ARG A 76 -12.56 16.55 -36.75
C ARG A 76 -11.13 16.26 -37.22
N ILE A 77 -10.42 15.44 -36.46
CA ILE A 77 -9.11 14.88 -36.83
C ILE A 77 -9.26 13.37 -36.94
N GLY A 78 -9.31 12.86 -38.18
CA GLY A 78 -9.41 11.43 -38.45
C GLY A 78 -8.85 11.09 -39.81
N GLY A 79 -7.99 10.07 -39.86
CA GLY A 79 -7.42 9.54 -41.10
C GLY A 79 -8.16 8.30 -41.61
N VAL A 80 -7.66 7.72 -42.70
CA VAL A 80 -8.16 6.47 -43.27
C VAL A 80 -7.88 5.26 -42.37
N ASP A 81 -6.86 5.36 -41.52
CA ASP A 81 -6.48 4.37 -40.52
C ASP A 81 -5.86 5.05 -39.29
N ARG A 82 -5.57 4.24 -38.25
CA ARG A 82 -4.98 4.72 -36.99
C ARG A 82 -3.60 5.37 -37.14
N PHE A 83 -2.83 4.98 -38.16
CA PHE A 83 -1.50 5.55 -38.41
C PHE A 83 -1.64 6.97 -38.95
N GLN A 84 -2.52 7.17 -39.93
CA GLN A 84 -2.80 8.51 -40.44
C GLN A 84 -3.47 9.38 -39.39
N THR A 85 -4.43 8.87 -38.61
CA THR A 85 -5.04 9.62 -37.50
C THR A 85 -3.97 10.11 -36.52
N ALA A 86 -3.04 9.24 -36.09
CA ALA A 86 -1.94 9.63 -35.22
C ALA A 86 -1.07 10.73 -35.86
N VAL A 87 -0.72 10.61 -37.15
CA VAL A 87 0.03 11.65 -37.87
C VAL A 87 -0.70 12.98 -37.87
N LEU A 88 -2.01 13.00 -38.17
CA LEU A 88 -2.81 14.22 -38.22
C LEU A 88 -2.93 14.89 -36.83
N ILE A 89 -3.13 14.10 -35.77
CA ILE A 89 -3.11 14.61 -34.37
C ILE A 89 -1.78 15.31 -34.08
N ASN A 90 -0.67 14.67 -34.46
CA ASN A 90 0.66 15.19 -34.17
C ASN A 90 1.09 16.34 -35.09
N GLN A 91 0.52 16.47 -36.29
CA GLN A 91 0.65 17.66 -37.12
C GLN A 91 -0.08 18.84 -36.47
N TYR A 92 -1.32 18.63 -36.04
CA TYR A 92 -2.10 19.65 -35.33
C TYR A 92 -1.40 20.10 -34.04
N LEU A 93 -0.83 19.17 -33.26
CA LEU A 93 -0.02 19.50 -32.08
C LEU A 93 1.14 20.46 -32.42
N ARG A 94 1.86 20.22 -33.51
CA ARG A 94 3.01 21.05 -33.91
C ARG A 94 2.65 22.46 -34.36
N GLU A 95 1.39 22.69 -34.74
CA GLU A 95 0.89 24.04 -35.01
C GLU A 95 0.70 24.85 -33.73
N LEU A 96 0.57 24.18 -32.58
CA LEU A 96 0.25 24.81 -31.28
C LEU A 96 1.49 25.03 -30.40
N VAL A 97 2.46 24.12 -30.43
CA VAL A 97 3.60 24.12 -29.52
C VAL A 97 4.91 23.85 -30.25
N PRO A 98 6.07 24.28 -29.71
CA PRO A 98 7.37 24.00 -30.31
C PRO A 98 7.59 22.52 -30.59
N ALA A 99 8.14 22.23 -31.77
CA ALA A 99 8.38 20.87 -32.20
C ALA A 99 9.37 20.12 -31.29
N SER A 100 8.94 18.99 -30.73
CA SER A 100 9.84 18.02 -30.08
C SER A 100 10.64 17.24 -31.12
N SER A 101 11.95 17.08 -30.90
CA SER A 101 12.81 16.23 -31.73
C SER A 101 12.71 14.74 -31.37
N THR A 102 11.99 14.40 -30.30
CA THR A 102 11.78 13.03 -29.82
C THR A 102 10.35 12.56 -30.08
N ALA A 103 10.19 11.42 -30.75
CA ALA A 103 8.92 10.73 -30.92
C ALA A 103 8.84 9.41 -30.14
N TYR A 104 7.64 9.05 -29.70
CA TYR A 104 7.34 7.77 -29.07
C TYR A 104 6.67 6.85 -30.08
N LEU A 105 7.24 5.66 -30.30
CA LEU A 105 6.74 4.70 -31.25
C LEU A 105 6.20 3.47 -30.52
N VAL A 106 4.94 3.10 -30.80
CA VAL A 106 4.28 1.95 -30.15
C VAL A 106 3.68 1.01 -31.19
N PHE A 107 3.53 -0.26 -30.81
CA PHE A 107 2.84 -1.22 -31.67
C PHE A 107 1.37 -0.83 -31.80
N HIS A 108 0.87 -0.76 -33.03
CA HIS A 108 -0.43 -0.16 -33.34
C HIS A 108 -1.62 -0.80 -32.59
N ASP A 109 -1.51 -2.06 -32.17
CA ASP A 109 -2.56 -2.81 -31.47
C ASP A 109 -2.25 -3.08 -29.99
N ALA A 110 -1.19 -2.48 -29.43
CA ALA A 110 -0.83 -2.59 -28.03
C ALA A 110 -1.19 -1.30 -27.28
N PHE A 111 -2.48 -1.16 -26.92
CA PHE A 111 -2.92 0.00 -26.15
C PHE A 111 -2.13 0.26 -24.85
N PRO A 112 -1.70 -0.75 -24.06
CA PRO A 112 -1.03 -0.47 -22.79
C PRO A 112 0.32 0.24 -22.95
N ASP A 113 1.02 0.00 -24.05
CA ASP A 113 2.32 0.61 -24.32
C ASP A 113 2.16 2.11 -24.63
N ALA A 114 1.13 2.46 -25.40
CA ALA A 114 0.76 3.85 -25.65
C ALA A 114 0.32 4.57 -24.37
N LEU A 115 -0.51 3.92 -23.55
CA LEU A 115 -0.97 4.48 -22.27
C LEU A 115 0.18 4.69 -21.28
N SER A 116 1.17 3.80 -21.30
CA SER A 116 2.34 3.90 -20.42
C SER A 116 3.12 5.20 -20.65
N ILE A 117 3.22 5.66 -21.91
CA ILE A 117 4.00 6.84 -22.27
C ILE A 117 3.16 8.11 -22.40
N ALA A 118 1.83 8.00 -22.44
CA ALA A 118 0.91 9.10 -22.72
C ALA A 118 1.08 10.34 -21.82
N GLY A 119 1.29 10.13 -20.51
CA GLY A 119 1.52 11.22 -19.57
C GLY A 119 2.81 11.99 -19.88
N TYR A 120 3.93 11.28 -19.97
CA TYR A 120 5.22 11.92 -20.24
C TYR A 120 5.28 12.58 -21.62
N ALA A 121 4.73 11.92 -22.64
CA ALA A 121 4.60 12.50 -23.98
C ALA A 121 3.75 13.79 -23.96
N GLY A 122 2.75 13.85 -23.08
CA GLY A 122 1.98 15.06 -22.75
C GLY A 122 2.82 16.17 -22.16
N GLU A 123 3.62 15.87 -21.15
CA GLU A 123 4.51 16.84 -20.49
C GLU A 123 5.56 17.42 -21.43
N THR A 124 6.12 16.60 -22.32
CA THR A 124 7.18 17.03 -23.25
C THR A 124 6.65 17.48 -24.61
N SER A 125 5.32 17.49 -24.80
CA SER A 125 4.69 17.76 -26.11
C SER A 125 5.29 16.91 -27.25
N SER A 126 5.62 15.66 -26.93
CA SER A 126 6.26 14.73 -27.85
C SER A 126 5.22 13.87 -28.58
N PRO A 127 5.36 13.66 -29.90
CA PRO A 127 4.39 12.88 -30.65
C PRO A 127 4.39 11.40 -30.26
N ILE A 128 3.19 10.80 -30.23
CA ILE A 128 3.00 9.34 -30.16
C ILE A 128 2.58 8.85 -31.54
N LEU A 129 3.34 7.90 -32.10
CA LEU A 129 3.16 7.34 -33.43
C LEU A 129 3.04 5.82 -33.36
N TYR A 130 2.44 5.23 -34.40
CA TYR A 130 2.25 3.78 -34.49
C TYR A 130 3.23 3.11 -35.44
N SER A 131 3.57 1.87 -35.13
CA SER A 131 4.31 0.95 -35.99
C SER A 131 3.58 -0.38 -36.14
N TYR A 132 3.80 -1.05 -37.27
CA TYR A 132 3.60 -2.50 -37.34
C TYR A 132 4.70 -3.20 -36.54
N SER A 133 4.60 -4.53 -36.40
CA SER A 133 5.61 -5.31 -35.70
C SER A 133 6.96 -5.28 -36.41
N ASP A 134 6.98 -5.32 -37.74
CA ASP A 134 8.18 -5.59 -38.53
C ASP A 134 8.54 -4.48 -39.53
N LEU A 135 7.71 -3.44 -39.67
CA LEU A 135 7.98 -2.31 -40.58
C LEU A 135 7.37 -0.99 -40.09
N LEU A 136 8.01 0.13 -40.45
CA LEU A 136 7.42 1.46 -40.30
C LEU A 136 6.38 1.68 -41.41
N GLY A 137 5.12 1.87 -41.01
CA GLY A 137 4.09 2.29 -41.96
C GLY A 137 4.46 3.62 -42.63
N HIS A 138 4.10 3.79 -43.90
CA HIS A 138 4.48 4.96 -44.70
C HIS A 138 4.06 6.30 -44.06
N TRP A 139 2.89 6.36 -43.41
CA TRP A 139 2.44 7.54 -42.66
C TRP A 139 3.44 7.94 -41.57
N THR A 140 3.80 7.00 -40.70
CA THR A 140 4.76 7.22 -39.62
C THR A 140 6.14 7.57 -40.18
N ARG A 141 6.62 6.81 -41.17
CA ARG A 141 7.94 7.03 -41.78
C ARG A 141 8.05 8.44 -42.38
N ASN A 142 7.05 8.89 -43.14
CA ASN A 142 7.05 10.22 -43.74
C ASN A 142 6.99 11.31 -42.67
N TYR A 143 6.14 11.15 -41.65
CA TYR A 143 6.10 12.09 -40.54
C TYR A 143 7.47 12.24 -39.87
N LEU A 144 8.15 11.15 -39.54
CA LEU A 144 9.49 11.21 -38.91
C LEU A 144 10.50 12.03 -39.73
N ILE A 145 10.49 11.84 -41.06
CA ILE A 145 11.39 12.55 -41.99
C ILE A 145 11.00 14.02 -42.13
N GLU A 146 9.73 14.28 -42.48
CA GLU A 146 9.22 15.64 -42.74
C GLU A 146 9.32 16.53 -41.50
N GLN A 147 9.16 15.93 -40.32
CA GLN A 147 9.19 16.63 -39.04
C GLN A 147 10.57 16.66 -38.38
N ALA A 148 11.60 16.17 -39.08
CA ALA A 148 12.99 16.13 -38.64
C ALA A 148 13.16 15.53 -37.23
N ILE A 149 12.48 14.42 -36.97
CA ILE A 149 12.63 13.68 -35.71
C ILE A 149 14.04 13.08 -35.67
N THR A 150 14.78 13.32 -34.59
CA THR A 150 16.15 12.83 -34.39
C THR A 150 16.22 11.67 -33.43
N ASP A 151 15.22 11.53 -32.56
CA ASP A 151 15.20 10.54 -31.49
C ASP A 151 13.86 9.80 -31.49
N VAL A 152 13.91 8.47 -31.45
CA VAL A 152 12.73 7.62 -31.30
C VAL A 152 12.89 6.70 -30.10
N VAL A 153 11.87 6.71 -29.25
CA VAL A 153 11.74 5.78 -28.14
C VAL A 153 10.64 4.79 -28.48
N ILE A 154 11.03 3.56 -28.74
CA ILE A 154 10.08 2.46 -28.91
C ILE A 154 9.58 2.04 -27.53
N VAL A 155 8.27 2.01 -27.33
CA VAL A 155 7.65 1.56 -26.07
C VAL A 155 6.88 0.28 -26.35
N GLY A 156 7.22 -0.78 -25.60
CA GLY A 156 6.66 -2.12 -25.76
C GLY A 156 7.53 -3.08 -26.58
N GLY A 157 7.39 -4.37 -26.30
CA GLY A 157 8.21 -5.44 -26.90
C GLY A 157 7.69 -6.02 -28.22
N ARG A 158 6.57 -5.52 -28.75
CA ARG A 158 5.93 -6.05 -29.98
C ARG A 158 6.49 -5.46 -31.28
N VAL A 159 7.23 -4.37 -31.19
CA VAL A 159 7.99 -3.81 -32.32
C VAL A 159 9.32 -4.55 -32.41
N LEU A 160 9.54 -5.23 -33.52
CA LEU A 160 10.69 -6.09 -33.76
C LEU A 160 11.95 -5.28 -34.10
N PRO A 161 13.16 -5.82 -33.86
CA PRO A 161 14.42 -5.10 -34.05
C PRO A 161 14.65 -4.54 -35.47
N GLN A 162 14.01 -5.09 -36.49
CA GLN A 162 14.09 -4.61 -37.88
C GLN A 162 13.58 -3.17 -38.01
N VAL A 163 12.55 -2.79 -37.24
CA VAL A 163 12.05 -1.41 -37.20
C VAL A 163 13.12 -0.47 -36.63
N SER A 164 13.83 -0.88 -35.58
CA SER A 164 14.95 -0.11 -35.01
C SER A 164 16.11 0.06 -36.01
N GLN A 165 16.35 -0.95 -36.85
CA GLN A 165 17.34 -0.87 -37.93
C GLN A 165 16.89 0.09 -39.04
N GLU A 166 15.61 0.03 -39.42
CA GLU A 166 15.02 0.97 -40.38
C GLU A 166 15.15 2.42 -39.88
N LEU A 167 14.76 2.70 -38.63
CA LEU A 167 14.91 4.01 -38.00
C LEU A 167 16.37 4.49 -37.97
N SER A 168 17.29 3.62 -37.54
CA SER A 168 18.74 3.94 -37.53
C SER A 168 19.25 4.30 -38.93
N SER A 169 18.75 3.63 -39.98
CA SER A 169 19.12 3.93 -41.37
C SER A 169 18.64 5.30 -41.85
N LEU A 170 17.62 5.88 -41.19
CA LEU A 170 17.16 7.25 -41.40
C LEU A 170 17.99 8.27 -40.61
N GLY A 171 19.01 7.85 -39.87
CA GLY A 171 19.81 8.71 -39.00
C GLY A 171 19.15 9.04 -37.66
N ILE A 172 18.12 8.29 -37.27
CA ILE A 172 17.38 8.48 -36.02
C ILE A 172 18.04 7.66 -34.90
N THR A 173 18.28 8.28 -33.75
CA THR A 173 18.73 7.58 -32.54
C THR A 173 17.57 6.80 -31.95
N VAL A 174 17.74 5.51 -31.70
CA VAL A 174 16.67 4.63 -31.23
C VAL A 174 17.00 4.04 -29.87
N ARG A 175 16.02 4.06 -28.96
CA ARG A 175 16.02 3.23 -27.74
C ARG A 175 14.70 2.51 -27.58
N THR A 176 14.71 1.35 -26.92
CA THR A 176 13.51 0.57 -26.63
C THR A 176 13.31 0.45 -25.13
N LEU A 177 12.08 0.72 -24.66
CA LEU A 177 11.61 0.42 -23.32
C LEU A 177 10.54 -0.66 -23.40
N ALA A 178 10.89 -1.89 -23.03
CA ALA A 178 9.99 -3.04 -23.14
C ALA A 178 10.21 -3.99 -21.97
N GLY A 179 9.13 -4.28 -21.23
CA GLY A 179 9.08 -5.33 -20.23
C GLY A 179 8.51 -6.63 -20.78
N ALA A 180 8.50 -7.68 -19.95
CA ALA A 180 7.88 -8.97 -20.23
C ALA A 180 6.35 -8.86 -20.37
N ASP A 181 5.74 -7.88 -19.71
CA ASP A 181 4.32 -7.56 -19.86
C ASP A 181 4.05 -6.05 -19.79
N ARG A 182 2.77 -5.67 -19.89
CA ARG A 182 2.33 -4.27 -19.89
C ARG A 182 2.64 -3.51 -18.60
N TYR A 183 2.71 -4.22 -17.48
CA TYR A 183 2.95 -3.61 -16.18
C TYR A 183 4.44 -3.34 -15.98
N GLU A 184 5.28 -4.28 -16.44
CA GLU A 184 6.71 -4.06 -16.46
C GLU A 184 7.12 -2.98 -17.47
N THR A 185 6.54 -2.94 -18.68
CA THR A 185 6.77 -1.82 -19.62
C THR A 185 6.37 -0.48 -18.99
N ASN A 186 5.22 -0.41 -18.33
CA ASN A 186 4.77 0.79 -17.64
C ASN A 186 5.74 1.23 -16.52
N ARG A 187 6.22 0.28 -15.71
CA ARG A 187 7.25 0.54 -14.69
C ARG A 187 8.52 1.10 -15.32
N LEU A 188 9.05 0.46 -16.36
CA LEU A 188 10.29 0.89 -17.02
C LEU A 188 10.18 2.30 -17.59
N VAL A 189 9.03 2.64 -18.20
CA VAL A 189 8.72 3.99 -18.65
C VAL A 189 8.77 4.97 -17.48
N ASN A 190 8.05 4.66 -16.40
CA ASN A 190 7.98 5.53 -15.23
C ASN A 190 9.32 5.69 -14.51
N GLU A 191 10.11 4.64 -14.34
CA GLU A 191 11.45 4.72 -13.75
C GLU A 191 12.42 5.54 -14.62
N THR A 192 12.29 5.43 -15.94
CA THR A 192 13.12 6.19 -16.88
C THR A 192 12.81 7.68 -16.85
N PHE A 193 11.53 8.03 -16.82
CA PHE A 193 11.09 9.42 -17.05
C PHE A 193 10.65 10.16 -15.78
N TYR A 194 10.28 9.42 -14.73
CA TYR A 194 9.84 9.96 -13.44
C TYR A 194 10.66 9.43 -12.25
N PRO A 195 12.00 9.41 -12.30
CA PRO A 195 12.85 8.75 -11.28
C PRO A 195 12.75 9.37 -9.88
N GLN A 196 12.26 10.61 -9.76
CA GLN A 196 12.11 11.33 -8.50
C GLN A 196 10.64 11.54 -8.09
N ASN A 197 9.70 11.08 -8.91
CA ASN A 197 8.28 11.30 -8.66
C ASN A 197 7.83 10.45 -7.47
N ARG A 198 7.15 11.09 -6.52
CA ARG A 198 6.62 10.43 -5.32
C ARG A 198 5.10 10.34 -5.28
N GLY A 199 4.38 11.04 -6.15
CA GLY A 199 2.93 10.86 -6.31
C GLY A 199 2.62 9.82 -7.39
N VAL A 200 1.42 9.24 -7.37
CA VAL A 200 0.99 8.28 -8.40
C VAL A 200 -0.48 8.47 -8.80
N VAL A 201 -0.77 8.28 -10.09
CA VAL A 201 -2.14 8.04 -10.58
C VAL A 201 -2.27 6.57 -10.97
N LEU A 202 -3.21 5.87 -10.35
CA LEU A 202 -3.45 4.45 -10.62
C LEU A 202 -4.64 4.29 -11.54
N ALA A 203 -4.46 3.47 -12.58
CA ALA A 203 -5.51 3.14 -13.54
C ALA A 203 -5.39 1.68 -13.98
N LYS A 204 -6.49 1.09 -14.42
CA LYS A 204 -6.51 -0.30 -14.92
C LYS A 204 -5.59 -0.45 -16.12
N GLY A 205 -4.76 -1.49 -16.11
CA GLY A 205 -3.91 -1.84 -17.24
C GLY A 205 -4.55 -2.82 -18.23
N PHE A 206 -5.63 -3.51 -17.84
CA PHE A 206 -6.31 -4.54 -18.65
C PHE A 206 -7.42 -3.99 -19.55
N ASP A 207 -7.82 -2.73 -19.34
CA ASP A 207 -8.72 -1.96 -20.19
C ASP A 207 -8.13 -0.54 -20.39
N PHE A 208 -8.65 0.24 -21.34
CA PHE A 208 -8.03 1.49 -21.79
C PHE A 208 -8.71 2.82 -21.37
N PRO A 209 -10.06 2.92 -21.22
CA PRO A 209 -10.72 4.22 -21.05
C PRO A 209 -10.24 4.98 -19.80
N ASP A 210 -10.13 4.29 -18.66
CA ASP A 210 -9.70 4.88 -17.39
C ASP A 210 -8.25 5.39 -17.49
N ALA A 211 -7.35 4.57 -18.05
CA ALA A 211 -5.94 4.90 -18.18
C ALA A 211 -5.66 6.01 -19.21
N LEU A 212 -6.48 6.10 -20.27
CA LEU A 212 -6.40 7.18 -21.26
C LEU A 212 -6.63 8.55 -20.60
N VAL A 213 -7.68 8.68 -19.79
CA VAL A 213 -7.98 9.94 -19.08
C VAL A 213 -7.04 10.15 -17.88
N ALA A 214 -6.59 9.07 -17.24
CA ALA A 214 -5.63 9.13 -16.14
C ALA A 214 -4.28 9.73 -16.56
N GLY A 215 -3.78 9.42 -17.77
CA GLY A 215 -2.55 9.99 -18.29
C GLY A 215 -2.57 11.52 -18.29
N GLN A 216 -3.64 12.11 -18.80
CA GLN A 216 -3.85 13.57 -18.81
C GLN A 216 -3.98 14.17 -17.41
N PHE A 217 -4.71 13.48 -16.54
CA PHE A 217 -4.81 13.88 -15.14
C PHE A 217 -3.44 13.85 -14.44
N GLY A 218 -2.61 12.85 -14.76
CA GLY A 218 -1.23 12.72 -14.28
C GLY A 218 -0.36 13.91 -14.67
N VAL A 219 -0.43 14.36 -15.93
CA VAL A 219 0.27 15.57 -16.40
C VAL A 219 -0.07 16.79 -15.54
N LYS A 220 -1.38 17.05 -15.30
CA LYS A 220 -1.81 18.19 -14.46
C LYS A 220 -1.36 18.08 -13.01
N ARG A 221 -1.07 16.88 -12.54
CA ARG A 221 -0.63 16.60 -11.17
C ARG A 221 0.88 16.38 -11.06
N ALA A 222 1.62 16.50 -12.17
CA ALA A 222 3.05 16.23 -12.28
C ALA A 222 3.41 14.84 -11.72
N THR A 223 2.65 13.82 -12.11
CA THR A 223 2.80 12.46 -11.60
C THR A 223 2.57 11.41 -12.69
N ALA A 224 3.37 10.35 -12.60
CA ALA A 224 3.29 9.14 -13.40
C ALA A 224 1.94 8.43 -13.25
N THR A 225 1.48 7.84 -14.35
CA THR A 225 0.38 6.88 -14.34
C THR A 225 0.95 5.47 -14.21
N VAL A 226 0.52 4.74 -13.18
CA VAL A 226 0.86 3.34 -12.98
C VAL A 226 -0.34 2.47 -13.38
N LEU A 227 -0.10 1.59 -14.36
CA LEU A 227 -1.09 0.62 -14.82
C LEU A 227 -1.15 -0.55 -13.85
N VAL A 228 -2.37 -0.95 -13.46
CA VAL A 228 -2.58 -2.00 -12.45
C VAL A 228 -3.36 -3.20 -12.96
N ARG A 229 -3.08 -4.38 -12.40
CA ARG A 229 -3.77 -5.64 -12.70
C ARG A 229 -5.21 -5.65 -12.16
N GLU A 230 -6.08 -6.47 -12.76
CA GLU A 230 -7.45 -6.68 -12.30
C GLU A 230 -7.53 -7.47 -10.99
N THR A 231 -6.68 -8.49 -10.85
CA THR A 231 -6.72 -9.48 -9.78
C THR A 231 -5.87 -9.10 -8.56
N GLY A 232 -5.57 -7.82 -8.37
CA GLY A 232 -4.64 -7.32 -7.35
C GLY A 232 -3.17 -7.31 -7.81
N PHE A 233 -2.29 -6.83 -6.93
CA PHE A 233 -0.87 -6.63 -7.22
C PHE A 233 -0.04 -7.88 -6.91
N ASP A 234 0.85 -8.25 -7.84
CA ASP A 234 1.95 -9.16 -7.51
C ASP A 234 3.00 -8.46 -6.62
N GLU A 235 3.92 -9.22 -6.04
CA GLU A 235 4.94 -8.68 -5.13
C GLU A 235 5.80 -7.57 -5.75
N GLU A 236 6.05 -7.66 -7.05
CA GLU A 236 6.82 -6.67 -7.79
C GLU A 236 6.05 -5.35 -7.93
N GLN A 237 4.77 -5.41 -8.30
CA GLN A 237 3.89 -4.26 -8.40
C GLN A 237 3.59 -3.66 -7.02
N LYS A 238 3.45 -4.47 -5.96
CA LYS A 238 3.37 -3.98 -4.56
C LYS A 238 4.63 -3.21 -4.17
N SER A 239 5.81 -3.80 -4.39
CA SER A 239 7.10 -3.19 -4.07
C SER A 239 7.30 -1.87 -4.82
N TYR A 240 6.96 -1.86 -6.11
CA TYR A 240 7.03 -0.67 -6.93
C TYR A 240 6.07 0.43 -6.48
N ILE A 241 4.80 0.10 -6.23
CA ILE A 241 3.80 1.07 -5.75
C ILE A 241 4.20 1.64 -4.38
N LYS A 242 4.80 0.84 -3.49
CA LYS A 242 5.33 1.28 -2.18
C LYS A 242 6.41 2.37 -2.29
N THR A 243 7.05 2.56 -3.45
CA THR A 243 8.02 3.65 -3.65
C THR A 243 7.38 5.04 -3.72
N TYR A 244 6.09 5.13 -4.06
CA TYR A 244 5.33 6.37 -4.16
C TYR A 244 4.84 6.83 -2.78
N THR A 245 5.65 7.64 -2.12
CA THR A 245 5.44 8.09 -0.72
C THR A 245 4.85 9.50 -0.58
N GLY A 246 4.47 10.14 -1.70
CA GLY A 246 3.94 11.51 -1.72
C GLY A 246 2.42 11.57 -1.46
N ASP A 247 1.92 12.77 -1.18
CA ASP A 247 0.50 12.98 -0.85
C ASP A 247 -0.45 12.95 -2.08
N ASN A 248 0.12 13.11 -3.28
CA ASN A 248 -0.58 13.18 -4.57
C ASN A 248 -0.84 11.80 -5.17
N ASN A 249 -1.55 10.95 -4.42
CA ASN A 249 -1.92 9.60 -4.85
C ASN A 249 -3.40 9.54 -5.21
N TYR A 250 -3.70 9.15 -6.45
CA TYR A 250 -5.05 9.13 -7.01
C TYR A 250 -5.35 7.77 -7.64
N GLN A 251 -6.62 7.42 -7.68
CA GLN A 251 -7.13 6.30 -8.46
C GLN A 251 -8.18 6.82 -9.44
N ILE A 252 -8.06 6.42 -10.70
CA ILE A 252 -9.03 6.70 -11.75
C ILE A 252 -9.67 5.38 -12.17
N GLY A 253 -11.00 5.34 -12.12
CA GLY A 253 -11.78 4.12 -12.36
C GLY A 253 -11.96 3.24 -11.11
N GLY A 254 -12.85 2.24 -11.22
CA GLY A 254 -13.13 1.30 -10.13
C GLY A 254 -12.25 0.06 -10.20
N ILE A 255 -11.17 -0.01 -9.44
CA ILE A 255 -10.41 -1.24 -9.21
C ILE A 255 -11.18 -2.05 -8.16
N SER A 256 -11.79 -3.16 -8.56
CA SER A 256 -12.61 -3.98 -7.65
C SER A 256 -11.74 -4.66 -6.58
N GLY A 257 -12.18 -4.62 -5.32
CA GLY A 257 -11.57 -5.38 -4.22
C GLY A 257 -10.35 -4.73 -3.56
N PHE A 258 -9.91 -3.55 -4.01
CA PHE A 258 -8.69 -2.93 -3.52
C PHE A 258 -8.71 -1.39 -3.69
N ASP A 259 -8.45 -0.65 -2.62
CA ASP A 259 -8.25 0.82 -2.61
C ASP A 259 -6.75 1.09 -2.36
N PRO A 260 -5.94 1.25 -3.43
CA PRO A 260 -4.51 1.46 -3.30
C PRO A 260 -4.17 2.77 -2.59
N VAL A 261 -5.03 3.78 -2.68
CA VAL A 261 -4.79 5.09 -2.08
C VAL A 261 -4.90 4.99 -0.55
N LYS A 262 -5.79 4.13 -0.03
CA LYS A 262 -5.80 3.76 1.40
C LYS A 262 -4.55 2.99 1.82
N GLN A 263 -4.01 2.10 1.00
CA GLN A 263 -2.79 1.35 1.34
C GLN A 263 -1.51 2.18 1.26
N LEU A 264 -1.40 3.08 0.28
CA LEU A 264 -0.29 4.04 0.17
C LEU A 264 -0.21 5.02 1.35
N ARG A 265 -1.31 5.19 2.08
CA ARG A 265 -1.40 6.07 3.26
C ARG A 265 -1.37 5.31 4.59
N ARG A 266 -1.26 3.97 4.60
CA ARG A 266 -1.25 3.20 5.85
C ARG A 266 0.12 3.30 6.54
N PRO A 267 0.19 3.87 7.76
CA PRO A 267 1.44 3.91 8.51
C PRO A 267 1.85 2.48 8.89
N ILE A 268 3.16 2.20 8.86
CA ILE A 268 3.73 0.95 9.37
C ILE A 268 3.49 0.90 10.88
N ILE A 269 2.85 -0.16 11.37
CA ILE A 269 2.64 -0.38 12.79
C ILE A 269 3.92 -1.00 13.37
N ARG A 270 4.52 -0.31 14.35
CA ARG A 270 5.74 -0.76 15.01
C ARG A 270 5.42 -1.40 16.36
N ILE A 271 5.76 -2.68 16.51
CA ILE A 271 5.54 -3.44 17.75
C ILE A 271 6.89 -3.83 18.35
N LEU A 272 7.12 -3.47 19.61
CA LEU A 272 8.24 -3.94 20.41
C LEU A 272 7.74 -5.03 21.37
N LEU A 273 8.19 -6.26 21.14
CA LEU A 273 7.93 -7.38 22.05
C LEU A 273 8.97 -7.41 23.17
N ASP A 274 8.52 -7.49 24.40
CA ASP A 274 9.38 -7.63 25.56
C ASP A 274 9.20 -9.02 26.20
N PRO A 275 10.03 -10.02 25.83
CA PRO A 275 10.01 -11.29 26.53
C PRO A 275 10.53 -11.09 27.96
N GLY A 276 9.64 -11.26 28.94
CA GLY A 276 9.90 -11.07 30.36
C GLY A 276 11.13 -11.85 30.86
N HIS A 277 11.79 -11.29 31.87
CA HIS A 277 12.93 -11.89 32.58
C HIS A 277 14.16 -12.20 31.69
N GLY A 278 15.18 -12.84 32.27
CA GLY A 278 16.36 -13.40 31.59
C GLY A 278 16.34 -14.93 31.51
N ALA A 279 17.36 -15.53 30.90
CA ALA A 279 17.48 -16.99 30.82
C ALA A 279 17.41 -17.66 32.22
N TYR A 280 16.79 -18.85 32.28
CA TYR A 280 16.59 -19.65 33.49
C TYR A 280 15.81 -18.96 34.63
N ALA A 281 15.24 -17.78 34.41
CA ALA A 281 14.37 -17.14 35.39
C ALA A 281 13.06 -17.91 35.57
N ASN A 282 12.60 -17.96 36.82
CA ASN A 282 11.32 -18.54 37.25
C ASN A 282 11.12 -19.98 36.73
N ALA A 283 11.87 -20.91 37.33
CA ALA A 283 11.72 -22.34 37.06
C ALA A 283 10.35 -22.84 37.53
N SER A 284 9.67 -23.63 36.69
CA SER A 284 8.42 -24.27 37.10
C SER A 284 8.68 -25.32 38.18
N PRO A 285 7.91 -25.32 39.29
CA PRO A 285 7.99 -26.39 40.29
C PRO A 285 7.26 -27.68 39.85
N VAL A 286 6.48 -27.64 38.75
CA VAL A 286 5.60 -28.73 38.33
C VAL A 286 5.98 -29.35 36.98
N VAL A 287 6.76 -28.64 36.16
CA VAL A 287 7.25 -29.14 34.87
C VAL A 287 8.77 -28.94 34.79
N SER A 288 9.52 -30.04 34.84
CA SER A 288 10.98 -30.00 34.75
C SER A 288 11.43 -29.43 33.41
N GLY A 289 12.40 -28.50 33.44
CA GLY A 289 12.95 -27.85 32.25
C GLY A 289 12.16 -26.62 31.77
N TYR A 290 11.00 -26.32 32.36
CA TYR A 290 10.32 -25.06 32.12
C TYR A 290 10.98 -23.93 32.92
N TYR A 291 11.30 -22.84 32.23
CA TYR A 291 11.70 -21.55 32.80
C TYR A 291 10.94 -20.47 32.07
N GLU A 292 10.25 -19.59 32.78
CA GLU A 292 9.45 -18.52 32.18
C GLU A 292 10.28 -17.71 31.18
N GLY A 293 11.47 -17.26 31.59
CA GLY A 293 12.33 -16.43 30.77
C GLY A 293 12.80 -17.08 29.45
N HIS A 294 12.74 -18.41 29.35
CA HIS A 294 12.93 -19.13 28.09
C HIS A 294 11.65 -19.18 27.25
N GLN A 295 10.53 -19.57 27.87
CA GLN A 295 9.28 -19.78 27.12
C GLN A 295 8.74 -18.48 26.54
N VAL A 296 8.79 -17.37 27.29
CA VAL A 296 8.35 -16.06 26.78
C VAL A 296 9.31 -15.51 25.72
N PHE A 297 10.60 -15.85 25.77
CA PHE A 297 11.54 -15.54 24.70
C PHE A 297 11.21 -16.28 23.40
N TYR A 298 10.98 -17.59 23.48
CA TYR A 298 10.59 -18.38 22.31
C TYR A 298 9.25 -17.94 21.74
N LEU A 299 8.29 -17.58 22.59
CA LEU A 299 7.03 -16.99 22.17
C LEU A 299 7.21 -15.65 21.47
N ALA A 300 8.05 -14.75 22.00
CA ALA A 300 8.33 -13.48 21.34
C ALA A 300 8.94 -13.67 19.96
N MET A 301 9.86 -14.64 19.80
CA MET A 301 10.46 -14.96 18.50
C MET A 301 9.43 -15.54 17.54
N ALA A 302 8.59 -16.48 17.98
CA ALA A 302 7.54 -17.07 17.17
C ALA A 302 6.50 -16.01 16.73
N LEU A 303 6.08 -15.14 17.64
CA LEU A 303 5.14 -14.05 17.35
C LEU A 303 5.73 -13.03 16.37
N LYS A 304 7.00 -12.63 16.57
CA LYS A 304 7.73 -11.76 15.64
C LYS A 304 7.77 -12.35 14.24
N ASN A 305 8.21 -13.61 14.14
CA ASN A 305 8.31 -14.30 12.86
C ASN A 305 6.94 -14.44 12.19
N TYR A 306 5.91 -14.82 12.95
CA TYR A 306 4.55 -14.95 12.43
C TYR A 306 4.00 -13.63 11.88
N LEU A 307 4.07 -12.55 12.65
CA LEU A 307 3.60 -11.22 12.21
C LEU A 307 4.33 -10.76 10.94
N GLN A 308 5.67 -10.85 10.92
CA GLN A 308 6.47 -10.36 9.80
C GLN A 308 6.40 -11.23 8.55
N SER A 309 6.04 -12.51 8.66
CA SER A 309 5.91 -13.43 7.51
C SER A 309 4.48 -13.57 7.00
N THR A 310 3.49 -13.13 7.77
CA THR A 310 2.06 -13.32 7.42
C THR A 310 1.38 -12.01 7.07
N TYR A 311 1.84 -10.89 7.63
CA TYR A 311 1.17 -9.60 7.52
C TYR A 311 2.08 -8.52 6.93
N ASP A 312 1.49 -7.66 6.11
CA ASP A 312 2.11 -6.44 5.57
C ASP A 312 1.92 -5.28 6.57
N TYR A 313 2.71 -4.21 6.43
CA TYR A 313 2.64 -2.98 7.25
C TYR A 313 2.87 -3.16 8.76
N VAL A 314 3.66 -4.16 9.16
CA VAL A 314 4.08 -4.37 10.54
C VAL A 314 5.58 -4.59 10.64
N GLU A 315 6.21 -3.86 11.56
CA GLU A 315 7.62 -4.04 11.93
C GLU A 315 7.66 -4.51 13.39
N VAL A 316 8.38 -5.62 13.65
CA VAL A 316 8.45 -6.20 14.99
C VAL A 316 9.89 -6.28 15.47
N ALA A 317 10.16 -5.67 16.62
CA ALA A 317 11.43 -5.76 17.31
C ALA A 317 11.27 -6.44 18.67
N THR A 318 12.39 -6.79 19.30
CA THR A 318 12.41 -7.41 20.63
C THR A 318 13.41 -6.73 21.56
N THR A 319 13.09 -6.64 22.85
CA THR A 319 14.01 -6.09 23.87
C THR A 319 15.21 -7.01 24.15
N ARG A 320 15.07 -8.31 23.87
CA ARG A 320 16.12 -9.34 23.95
C ARG A 320 16.36 -9.93 22.56
N GLN A 321 17.61 -10.00 22.13
CA GLN A 321 18.02 -10.53 20.82
C GLN A 321 18.37 -12.02 20.90
N VAL A 322 18.99 -12.43 22.01
CA VAL A 322 19.23 -13.84 22.34
C VAL A 322 18.66 -14.19 23.70
N VAL A 323 18.42 -15.48 23.94
CA VAL A 323 17.73 -15.95 25.16
C VAL A 323 18.46 -15.55 26.44
N THR A 324 19.78 -15.38 26.40
CA THR A 324 20.61 -14.98 27.55
C THR A 324 20.64 -13.47 27.82
N ASP A 325 20.09 -12.65 26.94
CA ASP A 325 19.98 -11.21 27.19
C ASP A 325 19.03 -10.95 28.36
N ASP A 326 19.42 -10.03 29.25
CA ASP A 326 18.58 -9.59 30.37
C ASP A 326 18.82 -8.09 30.67
N PRO A 327 18.40 -7.18 29.77
CA PRO A 327 18.53 -5.74 30.00
C PRO A 327 17.70 -5.31 31.21
N ASP A 328 18.14 -4.27 31.93
CA ASP A 328 17.40 -3.75 33.08
C ASP A 328 15.99 -3.26 32.69
N LEU A 329 15.02 -3.41 33.61
CA LEU A 329 13.61 -3.05 33.36
C LEU A 329 13.41 -1.62 32.83
N PRO A 330 14.10 -0.57 33.35
CA PRO A 330 13.98 0.77 32.79
C PRO A 330 14.51 0.87 31.35
N VAL A 331 15.60 0.16 31.03
CA VAL A 331 16.20 0.15 29.69
C VAL A 331 15.25 -0.48 28.69
N ARG A 332 14.64 -1.62 29.04
CA ARG A 332 13.60 -2.28 28.23
C ARG A 332 12.45 -1.32 27.91
N GLY A 333 11.93 -0.61 28.91
CA GLY A 333 10.87 0.38 28.69
C GLY A 333 11.28 1.50 27.73
N MET A 334 12.48 2.06 27.91
CA MET A 334 12.98 3.14 27.04
C MET A 334 13.18 2.71 25.58
N MET A 335 13.45 1.42 25.32
CA MET A 335 13.52 0.89 23.95
C MET A 335 12.21 1.04 23.17
N GLY A 336 11.08 1.24 23.86
CA GLY A 336 9.78 1.48 23.23
C GLY A 336 9.65 2.81 22.49
N GLU A 337 10.63 3.70 22.57
CA GLU A 337 10.59 4.99 21.86
C GLU A 337 10.44 4.80 20.35
N GLY A 338 9.41 5.43 19.77
CA GLY A 338 9.08 5.30 18.34
C GLY A 338 8.27 4.06 17.95
N TYR A 339 7.81 3.25 18.92
CA TYR A 339 6.90 2.12 18.70
C TYR A 339 5.44 2.48 19.01
N ASP A 340 4.51 1.91 18.25
CA ASP A 340 3.07 2.04 18.48
C ASP A 340 2.60 1.19 19.67
N LEU A 341 3.26 0.05 19.88
CA LEU A 341 2.94 -0.89 20.95
C LEU A 341 4.21 -1.47 21.58
N PHE A 342 4.33 -1.32 22.89
CA PHE A 342 5.20 -2.13 23.74
C PHE A 342 4.38 -3.28 24.34
N PHE A 343 4.74 -4.52 24.04
CA PHE A 343 3.99 -5.70 24.46
C PHE A 343 4.88 -6.67 25.25
N SER A 344 4.75 -6.64 26.57
CA SER A 344 5.52 -7.49 27.48
C SER A 344 4.81 -8.83 27.71
N LEU A 345 5.55 -9.93 27.55
CA LEU A 345 5.03 -11.29 27.55
C LEU A 345 5.52 -12.03 28.81
N HIS A 346 4.59 -12.53 29.61
CA HIS A 346 4.85 -13.18 30.90
C HIS A 346 3.97 -14.42 31.14
N THR A 347 4.40 -15.25 32.10
CA THR A 347 3.57 -16.29 32.70
C THR A 347 3.65 -16.18 34.22
N ASN A 348 2.52 -16.26 34.91
CA ASN A 348 2.43 -15.91 36.32
C ASN A 348 2.82 -17.07 37.26
N ALA A 349 2.97 -16.76 38.54
CA ALA A 349 3.19 -17.71 39.63
C ALA A 349 2.31 -17.38 40.85
N LEU A 350 2.03 -18.37 41.69
CA LEU A 350 1.44 -18.13 43.03
C LEU A 350 2.50 -18.38 44.11
N PRO A 351 3.15 -17.33 44.67
CA PRO A 351 4.12 -17.49 45.74
C PRO A 351 3.45 -17.94 47.05
N GLY A 352 4.03 -18.94 47.73
CA GLY A 352 3.64 -19.33 49.11
C GLY A 352 2.78 -20.60 49.27
N TYR A 353 2.45 -21.32 48.20
CA TYR A 353 1.69 -22.59 48.29
C TYR A 353 2.43 -23.80 47.70
N PRO A 354 3.60 -24.20 48.25
CA PRO A 354 4.34 -25.37 47.80
C PRO A 354 3.65 -26.64 48.32
N GLY A 355 2.61 -27.12 47.64
CA GLY A 355 1.98 -28.39 48.01
C GLY A 355 0.50 -28.58 47.68
N LYS A 356 -0.22 -27.53 47.24
CA LYS A 356 -1.52 -27.73 46.57
C LYS A 356 -1.32 -27.75 45.07
N ARG A 357 -1.59 -28.92 44.47
CA ARG A 357 -2.01 -29.00 43.06
C ARG A 357 -3.39 -28.32 42.96
N GLY A 358 -3.56 -27.38 42.02
CA GLY A 358 -4.83 -26.73 41.68
C GLY A 358 -4.92 -25.27 42.13
N SER A 359 -5.66 -24.38 41.47
CA SER A 359 -6.78 -24.65 40.54
C SER A 359 -7.27 -23.35 39.86
N LEU A 360 -6.37 -22.40 39.65
CA LEU A 360 -6.70 -21.09 39.13
C LEU A 360 -5.96 -20.94 37.80
N ILE A 361 -6.73 -20.77 36.74
CA ILE A 361 -6.25 -20.66 35.37
C ILE A 361 -6.87 -19.41 34.78
N PHE A 362 -6.05 -18.42 34.44
CA PHE A 362 -6.54 -17.19 33.86
C PHE A 362 -5.45 -16.38 33.19
N ASP A 363 -5.89 -15.57 32.22
CA ASP A 363 -5.09 -14.54 31.59
C ASP A 363 -5.45 -13.17 32.11
N MET A 364 -4.45 -12.30 32.18
CA MET A 364 -4.64 -10.90 32.53
C MET A 364 -3.73 -10.02 31.68
N ALA A 365 -4.26 -8.88 31.23
CA ALA A 365 -3.44 -7.80 30.69
C ALA A 365 -3.36 -6.65 31.69
N ILE A 366 -2.17 -6.09 31.88
CA ILE A 366 -1.91 -4.96 32.76
C ILE A 366 -1.54 -3.75 31.93
N GLN A 367 -2.18 -2.62 32.21
CA GLN A 367 -1.95 -1.35 31.53
C GLN A 367 -1.54 -0.25 32.52
N PRO A 368 -0.79 0.78 32.07
CA PRO A 368 -0.41 1.88 32.94
C PRO A 368 -1.64 2.76 33.22
N TYR A 369 -1.82 3.20 34.48
CA TYR A 369 -2.84 4.19 34.86
C TYR A 369 -2.24 5.60 34.99
N LEU A 370 -3.01 6.62 34.62
CA LEU A 370 -2.60 8.02 34.53
C LEU A 370 -3.05 8.81 35.77
N GLU A 371 -2.11 9.38 36.52
CA GLU A 371 -2.45 10.51 37.40
C GLU A 371 -1.33 11.57 37.50
N GLU A 372 -0.03 11.22 37.44
CA GLU A 372 1.05 12.21 37.66
C GLU A 372 2.31 12.09 36.78
N ASN A 373 2.38 11.18 35.81
CA ASN A 373 3.53 11.10 34.91
C ASN A 373 3.29 11.97 33.65
N PRO A 374 4.16 12.95 33.32
CA PRO A 374 3.97 13.82 32.16
C PRO A 374 4.17 13.12 30.81
N ASP A 375 4.76 11.92 30.76
CA ASP A 375 5.03 11.20 29.50
C ASP A 375 4.98 9.64 29.59
N PRO A 376 3.95 9.00 30.17
CA PRO A 376 3.80 7.55 30.12
C PRO A 376 3.11 7.09 28.82
N ALA A 377 3.48 5.90 28.34
CA ALA A 377 2.72 5.15 27.35
C ALA A 377 1.23 5.07 27.75
N LYS A 378 0.32 5.21 26.77
CA LYS A 378 -1.13 5.26 27.05
C LYS A 378 -1.74 3.86 27.11
N PRO A 379 -2.68 3.59 28.03
CA PRO A 379 -3.44 2.34 28.01
C PRO A 379 -4.20 2.18 26.68
N ASN A 380 -4.41 0.93 26.26
CA ASN A 380 -5.27 0.56 25.14
C ASN A 380 -6.22 -0.58 25.58
N PRO A 381 -7.28 -0.27 26.35
CA PRO A 381 -8.10 -1.30 26.99
C PRO A 381 -8.78 -2.25 26.02
N GLU A 382 -9.08 -1.76 24.80
CA GLU A 382 -9.75 -2.54 23.78
C GLU A 382 -8.85 -3.63 23.22
N LEU A 383 -7.61 -3.28 22.83
CA LEU A 383 -6.65 -4.27 22.36
C LEU A 383 -6.32 -5.29 23.46
N ALA A 384 -6.13 -4.84 24.70
CA ALA A 384 -5.86 -5.74 25.83
C ALA A 384 -7.00 -6.73 26.09
N ARG A 385 -8.27 -6.27 26.05
CA ARG A 385 -9.43 -7.18 26.21
C ARG A 385 -9.45 -8.27 25.12
N ARG A 386 -9.11 -7.91 23.88
CA ARG A 386 -9.07 -8.86 22.75
C ARG A 386 -7.97 -9.90 22.93
N LEU A 387 -6.76 -9.46 23.30
CA LEU A 387 -5.61 -10.34 23.49
C LEU A 387 -5.83 -11.34 24.62
N VAL A 388 -6.32 -10.87 25.78
CA VAL A 388 -6.62 -11.74 26.92
C VAL A 388 -7.76 -12.71 26.58
N ALA A 389 -8.80 -12.26 25.88
CA ALA A 389 -9.89 -13.15 25.47
C ALA A 389 -9.43 -14.23 24.47
N ALA A 390 -8.58 -13.88 23.52
CA ALA A 390 -8.06 -14.81 22.51
C ALA A 390 -7.12 -15.84 23.14
N SER A 391 -6.22 -15.41 24.03
CA SER A 391 -5.32 -16.29 24.79
C SER A 391 -6.11 -17.27 25.65
N ALA A 392 -7.09 -16.79 26.42
CA ALA A 392 -7.87 -17.62 27.34
C ALA A 392 -8.73 -18.64 26.59
N ALA A 393 -9.28 -18.26 25.44
CA ALA A 393 -10.03 -19.15 24.56
C ALA A 393 -9.14 -20.27 23.99
N LEU A 394 -7.91 -19.94 23.58
CA LEU A 394 -6.97 -20.93 23.05
C LEU A 394 -6.55 -21.95 24.12
N MET A 395 -6.25 -21.47 25.32
CA MET A 395 -5.78 -22.31 26.41
C MET A 395 -6.90 -23.01 27.18
N GLY A 396 -8.17 -22.65 26.92
CA GLY A 396 -9.33 -23.33 27.45
C GLY A 396 -9.64 -23.02 28.90
N HIS A 397 -9.42 -21.78 29.33
CA HIS A 397 -9.60 -21.36 30.73
C HIS A 397 -10.30 -20.01 30.91
N PRO A 398 -10.75 -19.66 32.13
CA PRO A 398 -11.35 -18.37 32.42
C PRO A 398 -10.49 -17.17 32.02
N ASN A 399 -11.14 -16.05 31.69
CA ASN A 399 -10.52 -14.78 31.35
C ASN A 399 -10.60 -13.83 32.55
N GLU A 400 -9.46 -13.41 33.12
CA GLU A 400 -9.42 -12.47 34.26
C GLU A 400 -9.52 -10.99 33.86
N GLY A 401 -9.54 -10.71 32.57
CA GLY A 401 -9.75 -9.40 32.00
C GLY A 401 -8.52 -8.50 32.04
N VAL A 402 -8.77 -7.19 32.00
CA VAL A 402 -7.73 -6.17 31.98
C VAL A 402 -7.68 -5.50 33.34
N LYS A 403 -6.49 -5.46 33.95
CA LYS A 403 -6.22 -4.74 35.18
C LYS A 403 -5.33 -3.53 34.90
N TYR A 404 -5.34 -2.58 35.81
CA TYR A 404 -4.54 -1.36 35.70
C TYR A 404 -3.56 -1.27 36.87
N ALA A 405 -2.32 -0.91 36.57
CA ALA A 405 -1.31 -0.67 37.59
C ALA A 405 -1.27 0.83 37.96
N TYR A 406 -1.42 1.14 39.26
CA TYR A 406 -1.46 2.50 39.79
C TYR A 406 -0.09 2.96 40.30
N TRP A 407 0.24 4.23 40.05
CA TRP A 407 1.38 4.93 40.65
C TRP A 407 1.27 5.02 42.19
N ASN A 408 0.06 5.23 42.74
CA ASN A 408 -0.16 5.45 44.17
C ASN A 408 -0.35 4.16 45.00
N MET A 409 -0.31 2.96 44.42
CA MET A 409 -0.05 1.75 45.22
C MET A 409 1.40 1.73 45.77
N VAL A 410 2.24 2.69 45.34
CA VAL A 410 3.64 2.87 45.75
C VAL A 410 3.79 3.72 47.04
N ARG A 411 2.72 4.35 47.57
CA ARG A 411 2.70 5.00 48.89
C ARG A 411 1.35 4.78 49.58
N GLY A 412 1.36 4.27 50.81
CA GLY A 412 0.21 3.65 51.47
C GLY A 412 -1.12 4.43 51.54
N ASN A 413 -2.19 3.65 51.73
CA ASN A 413 -3.58 4.02 52.06
C ASN A 413 -4.26 5.09 51.20
N VAL A 414 -4.93 4.64 50.14
CA VAL A 414 -6.00 5.40 49.46
C VAL A 414 -7.36 4.90 49.97
N PRO A 415 -8.21 5.75 50.59
CA PRO A 415 -9.56 5.37 50.99
C PRO A 415 -10.45 5.09 49.75
N GLY A 416 -11.15 3.95 49.75
CA GLY A 416 -12.09 3.56 48.69
C GLY A 416 -11.72 2.28 47.92
N ASN A 417 -10.61 1.62 48.25
CA ASN A 417 -10.16 0.40 47.59
C ASN A 417 -10.44 -0.87 48.41
N GLU A 418 -11.55 -0.91 49.14
CA GLU A 418 -11.87 -1.96 50.13
C GLU A 418 -12.29 -3.32 49.53
N ALA A 419 -12.14 -3.56 48.22
CA ALA A 419 -12.75 -4.75 47.60
C ALA A 419 -11.82 -5.73 46.87
N PHE A 420 -10.50 -5.54 46.79
CA PHE A 420 -9.68 -6.44 45.95
C PHE A 420 -8.52 -7.20 46.61
N TRP A 421 -8.23 -6.98 47.90
CA TRP A 421 -7.23 -7.78 48.63
C TRP A 421 -7.50 -7.88 50.14
N SER A 422 -8.72 -8.22 50.57
CA SER A 422 -9.02 -8.32 52.01
C SER A 422 -8.43 -9.55 52.73
N ASP A 423 -7.73 -10.46 52.04
CA ASP A 423 -7.21 -11.71 52.64
C ASP A 423 -5.70 -11.96 52.43
N SER A 424 -4.89 -10.99 52.01
CA SER A 424 -3.44 -11.19 51.93
C SER A 424 -2.74 -10.88 53.28
N PRO A 425 -2.00 -11.83 53.89
CA PRO A 425 -1.29 -11.60 55.13
C PRO A 425 -0.23 -10.51 54.98
N ALA A 426 -0.09 -9.67 56.00
CA ALA A 426 0.90 -8.60 56.09
C ALA A 426 2.32 -9.14 55.86
N GLY A 427 2.90 -8.81 54.70
CA GLY A 427 4.26 -9.25 54.31
C GLY A 427 4.67 -8.97 52.86
N PHE A 428 3.80 -8.43 52.02
CA PHE A 428 4.07 -8.19 50.59
C PHE A 428 4.84 -6.87 50.32
N ALA A 429 6.11 -6.82 50.73
CA ALA A 429 7.01 -5.70 50.44
C ALA A 429 7.82 -5.87 49.12
N GLY A 430 7.42 -6.77 48.21
CA GLY A 430 8.14 -7.08 46.96
C GLY A 430 7.51 -6.54 45.66
N PHE A 431 6.23 -6.17 45.68
CA PHE A 431 5.44 -5.76 44.49
C PHE A 431 5.88 -4.42 43.84
N TRP A 432 6.90 -3.75 44.37
CA TRP A 432 7.29 -2.40 43.97
C TRP A 432 8.08 -2.31 42.65
N ASN A 433 8.53 -3.44 42.08
CA ASN A 433 9.44 -3.47 40.93
C ASN A 433 8.90 -4.26 39.71
N GLU A 434 7.81 -5.00 39.87
CA GLU A 434 7.32 -6.01 38.91
C GLU A 434 6.81 -5.40 37.59
N TYR A 435 6.51 -4.10 37.57
CA TYR A 435 6.01 -3.38 36.38
C TYR A 435 6.96 -2.27 35.91
N GLY A 436 8.26 -2.39 36.21
CA GLY A 436 9.29 -1.41 35.83
C GLY A 436 9.38 -1.13 34.33
N VAL A 437 9.10 -2.12 33.47
CA VAL A 437 9.07 -1.95 32.01
C VAL A 437 7.92 -1.05 31.55
N MET A 438 6.75 -1.20 32.17
CA MET A 438 5.55 -0.42 31.88
C MET A 438 5.72 1.04 32.31
N ARG A 439 6.35 1.25 33.48
CA ARG A 439 6.65 2.59 34.00
C ARG A 439 7.55 3.41 33.08
N ASN A 440 8.56 2.77 32.50
CA ASN A 440 9.58 3.43 31.69
C ASN A 440 9.29 3.31 30.19
N SER A 441 8.14 2.72 29.80
CA SER A 441 7.79 2.54 28.41
C SER A 441 7.61 3.89 27.71
N ARG A 442 8.35 4.07 26.62
CA ARG A 442 8.25 5.25 25.73
C ARG A 442 7.45 4.98 24.45
N ALA A 443 6.78 3.83 24.39
CA ALA A 443 5.89 3.52 23.27
C ALA A 443 4.58 4.31 23.38
N LYS A 444 3.86 4.45 22.26
CA LYS A 444 2.55 5.10 22.23
C LYS A 444 1.54 4.37 23.14
N HIS A 445 1.56 3.05 23.10
CA HIS A 445 0.80 2.18 24.00
C HIS A 445 1.70 1.13 24.62
N ALA A 446 1.42 0.76 25.88
CA ALA A 446 2.12 -0.32 26.56
C ALA A 446 1.13 -1.25 27.25
N MET A 447 1.43 -2.55 27.21
CA MET A 447 0.74 -3.56 28.01
C MET A 447 1.66 -4.73 28.33
N LEU A 448 1.38 -5.37 29.45
CA LEU A 448 1.93 -6.67 29.83
C LEU A 448 0.80 -7.70 29.80
N ILE A 449 1.06 -8.91 29.34
CA ILE A 449 0.12 -10.03 29.44
C ILE A 449 0.73 -11.18 30.24
N GLU A 450 -0.03 -11.64 31.23
CA GLU A 450 0.18 -12.89 31.95
C GLU A 450 -0.71 -13.94 31.30
N MET A 451 -0.13 -14.88 30.56
CA MET A 451 -0.88 -15.82 29.71
C MET A 451 -1.19 -17.17 30.38
N GLY A 452 -1.10 -17.25 31.71
CA GLY A 452 -1.29 -18.49 32.47
C GLY A 452 -0.21 -18.68 33.52
N TYR A 453 -0.26 -19.77 34.28
CA TYR A 453 0.60 -19.98 35.45
C TYR A 453 1.68 -21.04 35.23
N HIS A 454 2.95 -20.69 35.33
CA HIS A 454 4.02 -21.69 35.25
C HIS A 454 4.11 -22.59 36.49
N THR A 455 3.35 -22.30 37.54
CA THR A 455 3.10 -23.21 38.68
C THR A 455 1.93 -24.18 38.44
N ASN A 456 1.20 -24.04 37.34
CA ASN A 456 0.14 -24.94 36.90
C ASN A 456 0.68 -25.90 35.84
N TYR A 457 0.47 -27.21 36.03
CA TYR A 457 1.00 -28.23 35.13
C TYR A 457 0.44 -28.09 33.70
N ASN A 458 -0.85 -27.79 33.55
CA ASN A 458 -1.49 -27.70 32.24
C ASN A 458 -0.99 -26.48 31.46
N ASP A 459 -0.93 -25.32 32.10
CA ASP A 459 -0.46 -24.08 31.46
C ASP A 459 1.03 -24.20 31.10
N ALA A 460 1.87 -24.65 32.05
CA ALA A 460 3.30 -24.85 31.80
C ALA A 460 3.55 -25.86 30.65
N THR A 461 2.79 -26.96 30.61
CA THR A 461 2.86 -27.95 29.53
C THR A 461 2.36 -27.35 28.21
N PHE A 462 1.29 -26.55 28.23
CA PHE A 462 0.80 -25.86 27.05
C PHE A 462 1.89 -24.99 26.43
N PHE A 463 2.56 -24.15 27.23
CA PHE A 463 3.67 -23.31 26.78
C PHE A 463 4.90 -24.09 26.33
N MET A 464 5.14 -25.31 26.79
CA MET A 464 6.25 -26.11 26.25
C MET A 464 5.98 -26.64 24.84
N TYR A 465 4.72 -26.89 24.49
CA TYR A 465 4.38 -27.64 23.27
C TYR A 465 3.54 -26.85 22.26
N ASN A 466 2.98 -25.69 22.62
CA ASN A 466 2.01 -24.97 21.80
C ASN A 466 2.35 -23.48 21.58
N ILE A 467 3.62 -23.08 21.73
CA ILE A 467 4.09 -21.69 21.53
C ILE A 467 3.64 -21.13 20.19
N GLU A 468 3.79 -21.90 19.12
CA GLU A 468 3.43 -21.48 17.77
C GLU A 468 1.93 -21.18 17.64
N SER A 469 1.08 -21.94 18.34
CA SER A 469 -0.37 -21.71 18.35
C SER A 469 -0.73 -20.45 19.14
N MET A 470 -0.02 -20.18 20.25
CA MET A 470 -0.18 -18.93 21.01
C MET A 470 0.31 -17.73 20.19
N ALA A 471 1.47 -17.82 19.57
CA ALA A 471 2.04 -16.81 18.68
C ALA A 471 1.06 -16.45 17.54
N ARG A 472 0.49 -17.45 16.87
CA ARG A 472 -0.53 -17.24 15.84
C ARG A 472 -1.77 -16.53 16.38
N THR A 473 -2.27 -16.97 17.52
CA THR A 473 -3.49 -16.40 18.13
C THR A 473 -3.29 -14.93 18.53
N LEU A 474 -2.17 -14.60 19.17
CA LEU A 474 -1.83 -13.22 19.51
C LEU A 474 -1.57 -12.38 18.25
N GLY A 475 -0.88 -12.94 17.26
CA GLY A 475 -0.59 -12.27 15.99
C GLY A 475 -1.84 -11.96 15.17
N ASP A 476 -2.75 -12.93 15.01
CA ASP A 476 -4.05 -12.74 14.35
C ASP A 476 -4.89 -11.69 15.07
N THR A 477 -4.84 -11.65 16.40
CA THR A 477 -5.57 -10.65 17.21
C THR A 477 -5.00 -9.24 17.02
N LEU A 478 -3.67 -9.10 17.01
CA LEU A 478 -2.98 -7.84 16.71
C LEU A 478 -3.29 -7.38 15.28
N ALA A 479 -3.20 -8.29 14.30
CA ALA A 479 -3.49 -8.02 12.91
C ALA A 479 -4.93 -7.57 12.70
N LEU A 480 -5.90 -8.22 13.34
CA LEU A 480 -7.30 -7.83 13.27
C LEU A 480 -7.52 -6.43 13.87
N TYR A 481 -6.90 -6.12 15.01
CA TYR A 481 -7.05 -4.83 15.68
C TYR A 481 -6.44 -3.67 14.87
N TYR A 482 -5.25 -3.88 14.30
CA TYR A 482 -4.58 -2.89 13.45
C TYR A 482 -5.00 -2.97 11.99
N GLU A 483 -5.95 -3.83 11.66
CA GLU A 483 -6.43 -4.11 10.31
C GLU A 483 -5.30 -4.46 9.32
N LEU A 484 -4.27 -5.18 9.77
CA LEU A 484 -3.11 -5.54 8.96
C LEU A 484 -3.53 -6.48 7.82
N PRO A 485 -3.20 -6.17 6.56
CA PRO A 485 -3.47 -7.05 5.45
C PRO A 485 -2.53 -8.27 5.50
N ARG A 486 -3.05 -9.44 5.14
CA ARG A 486 -2.19 -10.62 4.92
C ARG A 486 -1.36 -10.41 3.65
N GLN A 487 -0.13 -10.91 3.67
CA GLN A 487 0.79 -10.90 2.53
C GLN A 487 0.21 -11.65 1.33
#